data_AF-A0A7I9XRN7-F1
#
_entry.id   AF-A0A7I9XRN7-F1
#
_cell.length_a   1.000
_cell.length_b   1.000
_cell.length_c   1.000
_cell.angle_alpha   90.00
_cell.angle_beta   90.00
_cell.angle_gamma   90.00
#
_symmetry.space_group_name_H-M   'P 1'
#
loop_
_entity.id
_entity.type
_entity.pdbx_description
1 polymer ?
#
loop_
_entity_poly.entity_id
_entity_poly.type
_entity_poly.pdbx_seq_one_letter_code
_entity_poly.pdbx_strand_id
1 'polypeptide(L)'
;MAEVRGASACGPLNYSPELERAAEIINRSTAAYLDHSGANVPADDPHPMPIISELGIEATNVHSLQGAGRDEADAIRGLLLQGYQTIPDCSYTEFGATQLYEPQSGRVLAVALLIQK
;
A
#
# COMPACT_ATOMS: atom_id res chain seq x y z
N MET A 1 -9.34 6.61 -1.59
CA MET A 1 -8.39 7.47 -0.85
C MET A 1 -8.66 8.97 -1.00
N ALA A 2 -8.93 9.47 -2.21
CA ALA A 2 -9.22 10.89 -2.45
C ALA A 2 -10.37 11.44 -1.56
N GLU A 3 -11.46 10.70 -1.38
CA GLU A 3 -12.58 11.11 -0.52
C GLU A 3 -12.19 11.19 0.97
N VAL A 4 -11.43 10.22 1.48
CA VAL A 4 -10.95 10.22 2.88
C VAL A 4 -10.05 11.41 3.15
N ARG A 5 -9.20 11.77 2.18
CA ARG A 5 -8.33 12.95 2.32
C ARG A 5 -9.05 14.27 2.08
N GLY A 6 -10.08 14.30 1.24
CA GLY A 6 -10.93 15.47 1.02
C GLY A 6 -11.71 15.91 2.28
N ALA A 7 -11.86 15.02 3.26
CA ALA A 7 -12.38 15.35 4.59
C ALA A 7 -11.32 15.94 5.55
N SER A 8 -10.04 15.97 5.15
CA SER A 8 -8.93 16.54 5.93
C SER A 8 -8.57 17.95 5.43
N ALA A 9 -7.77 18.68 6.22
CA ALA A 9 -7.23 19.99 5.82
C ALA A 9 -6.02 19.89 4.87
N CYS A 10 -5.58 18.68 4.51
CA CYS A 10 -4.40 18.45 3.69
C CYS A 10 -4.67 18.63 2.18
N GLY A 11 -3.62 18.95 1.42
CA GLY A 11 -3.66 18.87 -0.04
C GLY A 11 -3.89 17.44 -0.54
N PRO A 12 -4.23 17.25 -1.83
CA PRO A 12 -4.38 15.93 -2.42
C PRO A 12 -3.06 15.13 -2.34
N LEU A 13 -3.15 13.81 -2.22
CA LEU A 13 -1.97 12.94 -2.42
C LEU A 13 -1.65 12.91 -3.91
N ASN A 14 -0.38 13.05 -4.26
CA ASN A 14 0.09 12.99 -5.63
C ASN A 14 0.42 11.54 -5.99
N TYR A 15 -0.13 11.05 -7.11
CA TYR A 15 0.15 9.71 -7.58
C TYR A 15 1.61 9.61 -8.09
N SER A 16 2.31 8.54 -7.73
CA SER A 16 3.63 8.17 -8.27
C SER A 16 3.60 6.74 -8.83
N PRO A 17 3.95 6.54 -10.11
CA PRO A 17 4.05 5.21 -10.70
C PRO A 17 5.20 4.37 -10.11
N GLU A 18 6.26 5.00 -9.60
CA GLU A 18 7.34 4.31 -8.90
C GLU A 18 6.85 3.72 -7.57
N LEU A 19 6.01 4.46 -6.82
CA LEU A 19 5.37 3.96 -5.60
C LEU A 19 4.35 2.86 -5.89
N GLU A 20 3.62 2.95 -7.01
CA GLU A 20 2.72 1.86 -7.43
C GLU A 20 3.50 0.58 -7.71
N ARG A 21 4.64 0.67 -8.40
CA ARG A 21 5.54 -0.46 -8.62
C ARG A 21 6.08 -1.04 -7.30
N ALA A 22 6.43 -0.19 -6.34
CA ALA A 22 6.84 -0.62 -5.01
C ALA A 22 5.70 -1.36 -4.27
N ALA A 23 4.49 -0.83 -4.32
CA ALA A 23 3.30 -1.47 -3.77
C ALA A 23 3.03 -2.83 -4.42
N GLU A 24 3.22 -2.96 -5.73
CA GLU A 24 3.09 -4.22 -6.47
C GLU A 24 4.07 -5.29 -6.01
N ILE A 25 5.32 -4.92 -5.74
CA ILE A 25 6.33 -5.85 -5.20
C ILE A 25 5.87 -6.41 -3.84
N ILE A 26 5.37 -5.55 -2.95
CA ILE A 26 4.85 -5.94 -1.63
C ILE A 26 3.62 -6.83 -1.77
N ASN A 27 2.68 -6.45 -2.63
CA ASN A 27 1.43 -7.19 -2.84
C ASN A 27 1.71 -8.59 -3.40
N ARG A 28 2.61 -8.71 -4.38
CA ARG A 28 3.06 -10.00 -4.91
C ARG A 28 3.81 -10.84 -3.88
N SER A 29 4.63 -10.23 -3.04
CA SER A 29 5.30 -10.95 -1.96
C SER A 29 4.30 -11.54 -0.97
N THR A 30 3.21 -10.81 -0.67
CA THR A 30 2.13 -11.29 0.19
C THR A 30 1.35 -12.42 -0.48
N ALA A 31 1.01 -12.29 -1.75
CA ALA A 31 0.35 -13.36 -2.52
C ALA A 31 1.21 -14.63 -2.59
N ALA A 32 2.51 -14.50 -2.87
CA ALA A 32 3.44 -15.63 -2.91
C ALA A 32 3.59 -16.32 -1.54
N TYR A 33 3.44 -15.59 -0.44
CA TYR A 33 3.41 -16.20 0.88
C TYR A 33 2.12 -16.99 1.12
N LEU A 34 0.98 -16.42 0.73
CA LEU A 34 -0.33 -17.06 0.86
C LEU A 34 -0.47 -18.30 -0.03
N ASP A 35 0.12 -18.30 -1.22
CA ASP A 35 0.12 -19.44 -2.13
C ASP A 35 1.21 -20.49 -1.83
N HIS A 36 1.99 -20.27 -0.77
CA HIS A 36 3.12 -21.11 -0.35
C HIS A 36 4.23 -21.30 -1.41
N SER A 37 4.29 -20.44 -2.44
CA SER A 37 5.39 -20.41 -3.42
C SER A 37 6.58 -19.55 -2.95
N GLY A 38 6.35 -18.62 -2.03
CA GLY A 38 7.34 -17.77 -1.41
C GLY A 38 8.09 -18.49 -0.28
N ALA A 39 9.42 -18.48 -0.34
CA ALA A 39 10.28 -19.03 0.72
C ALA A 39 10.49 -18.06 1.91
N ASN A 40 10.09 -16.79 1.76
CA ASN A 40 10.37 -15.72 2.70
C ASN A 40 9.08 -15.18 3.32
N VAL A 41 9.20 -14.58 4.51
CA VAL A 41 8.14 -13.76 5.12
C VAL A 41 7.74 -12.66 4.13
N PRO A 42 6.45 -12.31 4.01
CA PRO A 42 6.00 -11.22 3.14
C PRO A 42 6.80 -9.94 3.39
N ALA A 43 7.02 -9.16 2.34
CA ALA A 43 7.55 -7.81 2.46
C ALA A 43 6.48 -6.81 2.93
N ASP A 44 5.73 -7.16 3.97
CA ASP A 44 4.53 -6.49 4.45
C ASP A 44 4.80 -5.54 5.63
N ASP A 45 6.08 -5.20 5.86
CA ASP A 45 6.52 -4.27 6.89
C ASP A 45 5.75 -2.93 6.78
N PRO A 46 5.27 -2.35 7.89
CA PRO A 46 4.56 -1.06 7.87
C PRO A 46 5.39 0.11 7.33
N HIS A 47 6.72 0.01 7.31
CA HIS A 47 7.66 1.03 6.88
C HIS A 47 8.76 0.46 5.96
N PRO A 48 8.44 0.06 4.71
CA PRO A 48 9.33 -0.68 3.82
C PRO A 48 10.42 0.19 3.14
N MET A 49 11.20 0.94 3.93
CA MET A 49 12.28 1.81 3.43
C MET A 49 13.31 1.11 2.53
N PRO A 50 13.70 -0.17 2.76
CA PRO A 50 14.63 -0.86 1.86
C PRO A 50 14.12 -0.95 0.41
N ILE A 51 12.84 -1.29 0.20
CA ILE A 51 12.24 -1.38 -1.15
C ILE A 51 12.21 -0.01 -1.82
N ILE A 52 11.85 1.03 -1.06
CA ILE A 52 11.83 2.41 -1.53
C ILE A 52 13.22 2.86 -1.99
N SER A 53 14.24 2.58 -1.18
CA SER A 53 15.64 2.93 -1.49
C SER A 53 16.19 2.16 -2.69
N GLU A 54 15.89 0.86 -2.82
CA GLU A 54 16.34 0.03 -3.94
C GLU A 54 15.75 0.49 -5.28
N LEU A 55 14.53 1.04 -5.26
CA LEU A 55 13.87 1.61 -6.44
C LEU A 55 14.30 3.04 -6.75
N GLY A 56 15.19 3.63 -5.93
CA GLY A 56 15.70 4.99 -6.12
C GLY A 56 14.67 6.08 -5.79
N ILE A 57 13.67 5.76 -4.96
CA ILE A 57 12.64 6.72 -4.54
C ILE A 57 13.18 7.50 -3.34
N GLU A 58 13.25 8.83 -3.48
CA GLU A 58 13.65 9.71 -2.38
C GLU A 58 12.46 9.93 -1.43
N ALA A 59 12.59 9.41 -0.22
CA ALA A 59 11.64 9.60 0.87
C ALA A 59 12.36 9.64 2.22
N THR A 60 11.87 10.44 3.15
CA THR A 60 12.31 10.45 4.55
C THR A 60 11.55 9.41 5.38
N ASN A 61 10.34 9.05 4.95
CA ASN A 61 9.52 8.02 5.56
C ASN A 61 8.57 7.40 4.53
N VAL A 62 8.21 6.13 4.74
CA VAL A 62 7.18 5.43 3.97
C VAL A 62 6.23 4.72 4.92
N HIS A 63 4.96 4.64 4.55
CA HIS A 63 3.99 3.83 5.24
C HIS A 63 3.25 2.89 4.27
N SER A 64 3.21 1.61 4.62
CA SER A 64 2.51 0.57 3.86
C SER A 64 1.14 0.29 4.49
N LEU A 65 0.09 0.54 3.71
CA LEU A 65 -1.28 0.20 4.03
C LEU A 65 -1.72 -1.00 3.20
N GLN A 66 -2.48 -1.88 3.81
CA GLN A 66 -2.88 -3.16 3.27
C GLN A 66 -4.35 -3.42 3.55
N GLY A 67 -4.99 -4.12 2.63
CA GLY A 67 -6.37 -4.55 2.75
C GLY A 67 -6.58 -5.89 2.09
N ALA A 68 -7.50 -6.68 2.63
CA ALA A 68 -7.89 -7.95 2.05
C ALA A 68 -9.42 -8.10 2.14
N GLY A 69 -10.05 -8.48 1.04
CA GLY A 69 -11.50 -8.58 0.91
C GLY A 69 -11.95 -9.71 0.00
N ARG A 70 -13.26 -9.97 -0.03
CA ARG A 70 -13.85 -10.93 -0.99
C ARG A 70 -13.96 -10.34 -2.39
N ASP A 71 -13.96 -9.02 -2.47
CA ASP A 71 -13.92 -8.24 -3.70
C ASP A 71 -13.04 -7.00 -3.49
N GLU A 72 -12.86 -6.23 -4.57
CA GLU A 72 -12.08 -5.00 -4.59
C GLU A 72 -12.59 -3.96 -3.58
N ALA A 73 -13.91 -3.81 -3.43
CA ALA A 73 -14.48 -2.80 -2.53
C ALA A 73 -14.16 -3.11 -1.06
N ASP A 74 -14.30 -4.38 -0.65
CA ASP A 74 -13.94 -4.83 0.69
C ASP A 74 -12.44 -4.70 0.96
N ALA A 75 -11.60 -5.02 -0.03
CA ALA A 75 -10.14 -4.89 0.10
C ALA A 75 -9.73 -3.43 0.29
N ILE A 76 -10.25 -2.52 -0.54
CA ILE A 76 -10.03 -1.08 -0.42
C ILE A 76 -10.56 -0.57 0.92
N ARG A 77 -11.73 -1.04 1.38
CA ARG A 77 -12.27 -0.67 2.69
C ARG A 77 -11.33 -1.08 3.82
N GLY A 78 -10.79 -2.30 3.79
CA GLY A 78 -9.79 -2.76 4.76
C GLY A 78 -8.56 -1.86 4.80
N LEU A 79 -8.04 -1.51 3.62
CA LEU A 79 -6.92 -0.59 3.47
C LEU A 79 -7.22 0.79 4.07
N LEU A 80 -8.38 1.36 3.77
CA LEU A 80 -8.79 2.66 4.31
C LEU A 80 -8.98 2.64 5.83
N LEU A 81 -9.43 1.51 6.39
CA LEU A 81 -9.52 1.33 7.85
C LEU A 81 -8.14 1.29 8.50
N GLN A 82 -7.17 0.61 7.89
CA GLN A 82 -5.79 0.64 8.38
C GLN A 82 -5.20 2.05 8.30
N GLY A 83 -5.47 2.76 7.21
CA GLY A 83 -4.97 4.12 6.95
C GLY A 83 -5.71 5.25 7.65
N TYR A 84 -6.64 4.98 8.58
CA TYR A 84 -7.54 6.02 9.10
C TYR A 84 -6.80 7.17 9.80
N GLN A 85 -5.63 6.92 10.40
CA GLN A 85 -4.77 7.95 11.00
C GLN A 85 -3.71 8.48 10.03
N THR A 86 -3.23 7.65 9.11
CA THR A 86 -2.12 7.98 8.22
C THR A 86 -2.57 8.83 7.03
N ILE A 87 -3.71 8.54 6.41
CA ILE A 87 -4.21 9.26 5.22
C ILE A 87 -4.50 10.75 5.53
N PRO A 88 -5.04 11.11 6.71
CA PRO A 88 -5.24 12.51 7.09
C PRO A 88 -3.98 13.24 7.57
N ASP A 89 -2.82 12.58 7.67
CA ASP A 89 -1.56 13.24 8.01
C ASP A 89 -1.02 13.98 6.78
N CYS A 90 -0.81 15.29 6.93
CA CYS A 90 -0.36 16.16 5.84
C CYS A 90 1.12 16.02 5.51
N SER A 91 1.91 15.34 6.35
CA SER A 91 3.32 15.04 6.07
C SER A 91 3.48 14.10 4.87
N TYR A 92 2.48 13.24 4.61
CA TYR A 92 2.48 12.37 3.45
C TYR A 92 2.05 13.15 2.21
N THR A 93 2.84 13.11 1.14
CA THR A 93 2.61 13.97 -0.04
C THR A 93 2.35 13.18 -1.31
N GLU A 94 2.83 11.94 -1.38
CA GLU A 94 2.75 11.07 -2.54
C GLU A 94 2.24 9.69 -2.17
N PHE A 95 1.62 9.02 -3.14
CA PHE A 95 1.13 7.65 -2.97
C PHE A 95 1.25 6.83 -4.25
N GLY A 96 1.25 5.51 -4.08
CA GLY A 96 1.03 4.53 -5.14
C GLY A 96 0.26 3.34 -4.58
N ALA A 97 -0.61 2.72 -5.38
CA ALA A 97 -1.49 1.66 -4.89
C ALA A 97 -1.73 0.60 -5.95
N THR A 98 -1.83 -0.65 -5.52
CA THR A 98 -2.11 -1.79 -6.39
C THR A 98 -3.20 -2.68 -5.78
N GLN A 99 -3.77 -3.53 -6.62
CA GLN A 99 -4.65 -4.61 -6.22
C GLN A 99 -4.31 -5.90 -6.97
N LEU A 100 -4.48 -7.02 -6.27
CA LEU A 100 -4.14 -8.35 -6.76
C LEU A 100 -5.16 -9.36 -6.25
N TYR A 101 -5.74 -10.14 -7.15
CA TYR A 101 -6.54 -11.30 -6.74
C TYR A 101 -5.62 -12.49 -6.45
N GLU A 102 -5.76 -13.08 -5.27
CA GLU A 102 -5.02 -14.27 -4.86
C GLU A 102 -5.97 -15.50 -4.87
N PRO A 103 -5.87 -16.39 -5.87
CA PRO A 103 -6.75 -17.56 -6.01
C PRO A 103 -6.71 -18.61 -4.88
N GLN A 104 -5.60 -18.81 -4.15
CA GLN A 104 -5.56 -19.82 -3.08
C GLN A 104 -6.40 -19.41 -1.88
N SER A 105 -6.30 -18.15 -1.47
CA SER A 105 -7.12 -17.57 -0.41
C SER A 105 -8.51 -17.11 -0.87
N GLY A 106 -8.70 -16.95 -2.19
CA GLY A 106 -9.91 -16.42 -2.80
C GLY A 106 -10.19 -14.96 -2.42
N ARG A 107 -9.13 -14.18 -2.16
CA ARG A 107 -9.22 -12.79 -1.69
C ARG A 107 -8.63 -11.83 -2.71
N VAL A 108 -9.19 -10.62 -2.74
CA VAL A 108 -8.52 -9.46 -3.33
C VAL A 108 -7.64 -8.83 -2.26
N LEU A 109 -6.37 -8.63 -2.58
CA LEU A 109 -5.38 -7.93 -1.78
C LEU A 109 -5.19 -6.53 -2.36
N ALA A 110 -5.21 -5.51 -1.52
CA ALA A 110 -4.91 -4.14 -1.88
C ALA A 110 -3.72 -3.66 -1.06
N VAL A 111 -2.77 -2.98 -1.70
CA VAL A 111 -1.62 -2.35 -1.02
C VAL A 111 -1.50 -0.92 -1.49
N ALA A 112 -1.21 -0.01 -0.58
CA ALA A 112 -0.89 1.37 -0.89
C ALA A 112 0.30 1.85 -0.06
N LEU A 113 1.21 2.55 -0.72
CA LEU A 113 2.32 3.21 -0.09
C LEU A 113 2.06 4.71 -0.04
N LEU A 114 2.37 5.32 1.10
CA LEU A 114 2.36 6.75 1.32
C LEU A 114 3.77 7.17 1.72
N ILE A 115 4.32 8.24 1.13
CA ILE A 115 5.65 8.74 1.50
C ILE A 115 5.65 10.18 2.02
N GLN A 116 6.63 10.44 2.86
CA GLN A 116 7.07 11.78 3.26
C GLN A 116 8.35 12.10 2.50
N LYS A 117 8.48 13.33 2.01
CA LYS A 117 9.72 13.85 1.41
C LYS A 117 10.38 14.79 2.40
#